data_AF-A0A1T4WDJ6-F1
#
_entry.id   AF-A0A1T4WDJ6-F1
#
_cell.length_a   1.000
_cell.length_b   1.000
_cell.length_c   1.000
_cell.angle_alpha   90.00
_cell.angle_beta   90.00
_cell.angle_gamma   90.00
#
_symmetry.space_group_name_H-M   'P 1'
#
loop_
_entity.id
_entity.type
_entity.pdbx_description
1 polymer ?
#
loop_
_entity_poly.entity_id
_entity_poly.type
_entity_poly.pdbx_seq_one_letter_code
_entity_poly.pdbx_strand_id
1 'polypeptide(L)' 'MESMTNKDYYSYKSAIEAANDTQDKEALRQIQKQLIAKYTLDNEDVRDLLRKFRYSV' A
#
# COMPACT_ATOMS: atom_id res chain seq x y z
N MET A 1 -16.77 -6.64 1.92
CA MET A 1 -15.45 -6.06 1.59
C MET A 1 -15.64 -5.02 0.53
N GLU A 2 -15.02 -3.86 0.71
CA GLU A 2 -15.02 -2.83 -0.34
C GLU A 2 -14.02 -3.24 -1.43
N SER A 3 -14.44 -3.12 -2.69
CA SER A 3 -13.52 -3.20 -3.83
C SER A 3 -12.68 -1.93 -3.89
N MET A 4 -11.37 -2.05 -4.14
CA MET A 4 -10.50 -0.88 -4.26
C MET A 4 -10.88 -0.09 -5.51
N THR A 5 -11.08 1.22 -5.36
CA THR A 5 -11.31 2.09 -6.51
C THR A 5 -9.98 2.41 -7.20
N ASN A 6 -10.02 2.71 -8.50
CA ASN A 6 -8.82 3.18 -9.22
C ASN A 6 -8.17 4.38 -8.52
N LYS A 7 -8.98 5.31 -7.99
CA LYS A 7 -8.49 6.48 -7.27
C LYS A 7 -7.71 6.08 -6.01
N ASP A 8 -8.25 5.16 -5.22
CA ASP A 8 -7.58 4.67 -4.01
C ASP A 8 -6.28 3.96 -4.40
N TYR A 9 -6.32 3.08 -5.39
CA TYR A 9 -5.14 2.35 -5.86
C TYR A 9 -4.00 3.30 -6.25
N TYR A 10 -4.26 4.30 -7.10
CA TYR A 10 -3.23 5.24 -7.52
C TYR A 10 -2.75 6.13 -6.37
N SER A 11 -3.63 6.49 -5.43
CA SER A 11 -3.25 7.26 -4.24
C SER A 11 -2.27 6.48 -3.35
N TYR A 12 -2.56 5.21 -3.06
CA TYR A 12 -1.66 4.35 -2.31
C TYR A 12 -0.36 4.09 -3.07
N LYS A 13 -0.43 3.83 -4.39
CA LYS A 13 0.75 3.63 -5.22
C LYS A 13 1.71 4.82 -5.12
N SER A 14 1.22 6.05 -5.29
CA SER A 14 2.04 7.25 -5.18
C SER A 14 2.63 7.44 -3.77
N ALA A 15 1.88 7.13 -2.71
CA ALA A 15 2.39 7.19 -1.34
C ALA A 15 3.51 6.16 -1.09
N ILE A 16 3.37 4.95 -1.62
CA ILE A 16 4.39 3.89 -1.54
C ILE A 16 5.65 4.30 -2.29
N GLU A 17 5.51 4.87 -3.50
CA GLU A 17 6.64 5.37 -4.29
C GLU A 17 7.40 6.46 -3.53
N ALA A 18 6.70 7.45 -2.97
CA ALA A 18 7.31 8.50 -2.18
C ALA A 18 8.06 7.96 -0.94
N ALA A 19 7.43 7.04 -0.17
CA ALA A 19 8.05 6.44 1.00
C ALA A 19 9.26 5.55 0.65
N ASN A 20 9.21 4.85 -0.49
CA ASN A 20 10.33 4.07 -1.00
C ASN A 20 11.53 4.97 -1.37
N ASP A 21 11.26 6.11 -2.01
CA ASP A 21 12.30 7.04 -2.48
C ASP A 21 13.00 7.76 -1.32
N THR A 22 12.28 8.02 -0.23
CA THR A 22 12.86 8.59 1.01
C THR A 22 13.35 7.53 2.00
N GLN A 23 13.22 6.24 1.67
CA GLN A 23 13.51 5.10 2.56
C GLN A 23 12.73 5.13 3.89
N ASP A 24 11.56 5.76 3.91
CA ASP A 24 10.70 5.87 5.09
C ASP A 24 9.94 4.57 5.35
N LYS A 25 10.58 3.69 6.11
CA LYS A 25 10.02 2.39 6.50
C LYS A 25 8.79 2.51 7.40
N GLU A 26 8.68 3.57 8.18
CA GLU A 26 7.52 3.75 9.05
C GLU A 26 6.31 4.17 8.24
N ALA A 27 6.47 5.06 7.26
CA ALA A 27 5.42 5.38 6.30
C ALA A 27 4.92 4.13 5.55
N LEU A 28 5.84 3.29 5.06
CA LEU A 28 5.48 2.01 4.43
C LEU A 28 4.68 1.11 5.38
N ARG A 29 5.10 0.97 6.64
CA ARG A 29 4.38 0.18 7.65
C ARG A 29 2.96 0.72 7.90
N GLN A 30 2.80 2.03 7.97
CA GLN A 30 1.49 2.66 8.16
C GLN A 30 0.59 2.43 6.94
N ILE A 31 1.13 2.55 5.72
CA ILE A 31 0.41 2.24 4.48
C ILE A 31 -0.06 0.78 4.45
N GLN A 32 0.80 -0.17 4.82
CA GLN A 32 0.43 -1.59 4.89
C GLN A 32 -0.72 -1.83 5.86
N LYS A 33 -0.66 -1.27 7.08
CA LYS A 33 -1.74 -1.40 8.07
C LYS A 33 -3.07 -0.85 7.54
N GLN A 34 -3.05 0.31 6.88
CA GLN A 34 -4.25 0.93 6.30
C GLN A 34 -4.85 0.08 5.18
N LEU A 35 -4.01 -0.42 4.26
CA LEU A 35 -4.46 -1.28 3.15
C LEU A 35 -5.15 -2.56 3.67
N ILE A 36 -4.53 -3.23 4.63
CA ILE A 36 -5.07 -4.46 5.23
C ILE A 36 -6.34 -4.17 6.03
N ALA A 37 -6.38 -3.07 6.79
CA ALA A 37 -7.57 -2.72 7.57
C ALA A 37 -8.77 -2.39 6.68
N LYS A 38 -8.55 -1.73 5.53
CA LYS A 38 -9.63 -1.25 4.65
C LYS A 38 -10.09 -2.30 3.63
N TYR A 39 -9.16 -3.02 3.01
CA TYR A 39 -9.45 -3.92 1.87
C TYR A 39 -9.08 -5.38 2.13
N THR A 40 -8.28 -5.64 3.18
CA THR A 40 -7.77 -6.94 3.60
C THR A 40 -6.79 -7.61 2.63
N LEU A 41 -6.16 -8.70 3.09
CA LEU A 41 -5.09 -9.40 2.36
C LEU A 41 -5.60 -10.32 1.25
N ASP A 42 -6.90 -10.58 1.15
CA ASP A 42 -7.47 -11.37 0.06
C ASP A 42 -7.67 -10.55 -1.23
N ASN A 43 -7.64 -9.22 -1.12
CA ASN A 43 -7.77 -8.30 -2.23
C ASN A 43 -6.49 -8.31 -3.11
N GLU A 44 -6.66 -8.53 -4.41
CA GLU A 44 -5.55 -8.61 -5.36
C GLU A 44 -4.80 -7.28 -5.52
N ASP A 45 -5.51 -6.15 -5.50
CA ASP A 45 -4.92 -4.81 -5.58
C ASP A 45 -4.04 -4.52 -4.36
N VAL A 46 -4.47 -4.94 -3.17
CA VAL A 46 -3.64 -4.84 -1.95
C VAL A 46 -2.34 -5.63 -2.12
N ARG A 47 -2.42 -6.87 -2.61
CA ARG A 47 -1.22 -7.70 -2.85
C ARG A 47 -0.30 -7.07 -3.88
N ASP A 48 -0.85 -6.48 -4.94
CA ASP A 48 -0.05 -5.78 -5.95
C ASP A 48 0.65 -4.55 -5.37
N LEU A 49 -0.04 -3.74 -4.57
CA LEU A 49 0.54 -2.57 -3.91
C LEU A 49 1.66 -2.97 -2.93
N LEU A 50 1.44 -4.01 -2.11
CA LEU A 50 2.45 -4.48 -1.16
C LEU A 50 3.71 -5.00 -1.85
N ARG A 51 3.61 -5.58 -3.06
CA ARG A 51 4.78 -5.99 -3.86
C ARG A 51 5.65 -4.82 -4.33
N LYS A 52 5.14 -3.58 -4.31
CA LYS A 52 5.91 -2.38 -4.68
C LYS A 52 6.78 -1.86 -3.54
N PHE A 53 6.67 -2.41 -2.33
CA PHE A 53 7.50 -2.01 -1.21
C PHE A 53 8.95 -2.45 -1.50
N ARG A 54 9.90 -1.52 -1.49
CA ARG A 54 11.33 -1.83 -1.68
C ARG A 54 12.00 -2.38 -0.41
N TYR A 55 11.36 -2.18 0.74
CA TYR A 55 11.88 -2.61 2.04
C TYR A 55 10.85 -3.49 2.74
N SER A 56 11.35 -4.50 3.46
CA SER A 56 10.53 -5.27 4.39
C SER A 56 10.16 -4.40 5.59
N VAL A 57 8.88 -4.38 5.95
CA VAL A 57 8.27 -3.60 7.04
C VAL A 57 7.27 -4.41 7.83
#